data_AF-A0A3F2V851-F1
#
_entry.id   AF-A0A3F2V851-F1
#
_cell.length_a   1.000
_cell.length_b   1.000
_cell.length_c   1.000
_cell.angle_alpha   90.00
_cell.angle_beta   90.00
_cell.angle_gamma   90.00
#
_symmetry.space_group_name_H-M   'P 1'
#
loop_
_entity.id
_entity.type
_entity.pdbx_description
1 polymer ?
#
loop_
_entity_poly.entity_id
_entity_poly.type
_entity_poly.pdbx_seq_one_letter_code
_entity_poly.pdbx_strand_id
1 'polypeptide(L)'
;MIQDKVKDQLDLLKKQSDKLQTELNKGLDVAKSEGQRILKELGVETDGQKIELSELLAELRKANPTVRDFLRNLNVATYDNRFRINWNTTMISAYAKQQAEKTYRQELKPRLLGVRENVSTQLHDVQVKARDLKSKLIA
;
A
#
# COMPACT_ATOMS: atom_id res chain seq x y z
N MET A 1 23.33 -24.41 -4.25
CA MET A 1 22.95 -23.34 -5.22
C MET A 1 21.45 -23.05 -5.28
N ILE A 2 20.53 -24.00 -5.48
CA ILE A 2 19.07 -23.72 -5.43
C ILE A 2 18.56 -23.62 -3.99
N GLN A 3 19.03 -24.51 -3.09
CA GLN A 3 18.69 -24.46 -1.66
C GLN A 3 19.16 -23.17 -0.97
N ASP A 4 20.37 -22.69 -1.29
CA ASP A 4 20.90 -21.43 -0.72
C ASP A 4 20.05 -20.23 -1.15
N LYS A 5 19.66 -20.15 -2.43
CA LYS A 5 18.77 -19.09 -2.93
C LYS A 5 17.38 -19.11 -2.27
N VAL A 6 16.83 -20.29 -2.00
CA VAL A 6 15.54 -20.44 -1.29
C VAL A 6 15.68 -20.01 0.17
N LYS A 7 16.80 -20.31 0.82
CA LYS A 7 17.10 -19.89 2.20
C LYS A 7 17.26 -18.36 2.30
N ASP A 8 17.98 -17.77 1.35
CA ASP A 8 18.15 -16.31 1.26
C ASP A 8 16.81 -15.59 1.00
N GLN A 9 15.95 -16.16 0.16
CA GLN A 9 14.60 -15.62 -0.10
C GLN A 9 13.68 -15.74 1.13
N LEU A 10 13.77 -16.83 1.89
CA LEU A 10 13.03 -17.02 3.15
C LEU A 10 13.49 -16.03 4.22
N ASP A 11 14.80 -15.80 4.35
CA ASP A 11 15.33 -14.82 5.30
C ASP A 11 14.98 -13.38 4.90
N LEU A 12 14.91 -13.08 3.59
CA LEU A 12 14.42 -11.81 3.09
C LEU A 12 12.93 -11.60 3.42
N LEU A 13 12.10 -12.64 3.23
CA LEU A 13 10.68 -12.63 3.57
C LEU A 13 10.45 -12.43 5.08
N LYS A 14 11.21 -13.14 5.93
CA LYS A 14 11.15 -12.95 7.39
C LYS A 14 11.50 -11.52 7.78
N LYS A 15 12.60 -10.96 7.27
CA LYS A 15 12.99 -9.57 7.54
C LYS A 15 11.94 -8.56 7.06
N GLN A 16 11.26 -8.83 5.94
CA GLN A 16 10.16 -7.98 5.46
C GLN A 16 8.90 -8.12 6.34
N SER A 17 8.59 -9.34 6.78
CA SER A 17 7.48 -9.61 7.71
C SER A 17 7.69 -8.91 9.05
N ASP A 18 8.88 -9.00 9.64
CA ASP A 18 9.21 -8.36 10.92
C ASP A 18 9.11 -6.83 10.83
N LYS A 19 9.55 -6.25 9.71
CA LYS A 19 9.38 -4.82 9.43
C LYS A 19 7.90 -4.42 9.31
N LEU A 20 7.11 -5.21 8.58
CA LEU A 20 5.67 -5.01 8.45
C LEU A 20 4.98 -5.05 9.82
N GLN A 21 5.32 -6.05 10.63
CA GLN A 21 4.75 -6.20 11.96
C GLN A 21 5.12 -5.05 12.90
N THR A 22 6.35 -4.55 12.80
CA THR A 22 6.81 -3.38 13.57
C THR A 22 6.06 -2.11 13.16
N GLU A 23 5.87 -1.87 11.86
CA GLU A 23 5.11 -0.71 11.36
C GLU A 23 3.62 -0.81 11.69
N LEU A 24 3.04 -2.02 11.67
CA LEU A 24 1.67 -2.26 12.12
C LEU A 24 1.49 -1.95 13.61
N ASN A 25 2.43 -2.39 14.46
CA ASN A 25 2.39 -2.09 15.90
C ASN A 25 2.47 -0.59 16.16
N LYS A 26 3.37 0.14 15.47
CA LYS A 26 3.42 1.60 15.53
C LYS A 26 2.10 2.25 15.11
N GLY A 27 1.50 1.75 14.03
CA GLY A 27 0.19 2.21 13.57
C GLY A 27 -0.92 2.00 14.61
N LEU A 28 -0.90 0.87 15.30
CA LEU A 28 -1.83 0.56 16.39
C LEU A 28 -1.63 1.47 17.60
N ASP A 29 -0.39 1.77 17.99
CA ASP A 29 -0.12 2.66 19.12
C ASP A 29 -0.55 4.10 18.82
N VAL A 30 -0.30 4.58 17.60
CA VAL A 30 -0.82 5.87 17.13
C VAL A 30 -2.35 5.87 17.11
N ALA A 31 -2.99 4.80 16.64
CA ALA A 31 -4.45 4.69 16.66
C ALA A 31 -5.02 4.70 18.08
N LYS A 32 -4.35 4.09 19.06
CA LYS A 32 -4.74 4.14 20.47
C LYS A 32 -4.62 5.55 21.04
N SER A 33 -3.49 6.23 20.84
CA SER A 33 -3.31 7.60 21.33
C SER A 33 -4.31 8.57 20.70
N GLU A 34 -4.59 8.38 19.41
CA GLU A 34 -5.54 9.19 18.66
C GLU A 34 -6.99 8.91 19.11
N GLY A 35 -7.33 7.65 19.39
CA GLY A 35 -8.60 7.27 19.98
C GLY A 35 -8.81 7.89 21.36
N GLN A 36 -7.78 7.90 22.21
CA GLN A 36 -7.82 8.58 23.51
C GLN A 36 -8.01 10.10 23.35
N ARG A 37 -7.32 10.73 22.39
CA ARG A 37 -7.54 12.16 22.07
C ARG A 37 -8.98 12.44 21.67
N ILE A 38 -9.54 11.62 20.76
CA ILE A 38 -10.94 11.77 20.32
C ILE A 38 -11.90 11.62 21.50
N LEU A 39 -11.69 10.62 22.37
CA LEU A 39 -12.53 10.43 23.56
C LEU A 39 -12.45 11.63 24.51
N LYS A 40 -11.25 12.19 24.70
CA LYS A 40 -11.06 13.41 25.48
C LYS A 40 -11.80 14.61 24.89
N GLU A 41 -11.76 14.77 23.57
CA GLU A 41 -12.49 15.84 22.87
C GLU A 41 -14.01 15.63 22.85
N LEU A 42 -14.46 14.38 22.98
CA LEU A 42 -15.86 14.04 23.22
C LEU A 42 -16.30 14.30 24.67
N GLY A 43 -15.39 14.75 25.55
CA GLY A 43 -15.67 15.10 26.94
C GLY A 43 -15.53 13.95 27.93
N VAL A 44 -14.85 12.86 27.56
CA VAL A 44 -14.58 11.70 28.41
C VAL A 44 -13.21 11.82 29.03
N GLU A 45 -13.11 11.67 30.36
CA GLU A 45 -11.83 11.69 31.06
C GLU A 45 -11.21 10.28 31.03
N THR A 46 -10.40 10.00 30.02
CA THR A 46 -9.70 8.72 29.89
C THR A 46 -8.38 8.73 30.66
N ASP A 47 -8.45 8.88 31.98
CA ASP A 47 -7.26 8.88 32.85
C ASP A 47 -6.75 7.45 33.06
N GLY A 48 -6.02 6.91 32.07
CA GLY A 48 -5.10 5.77 32.17
C GLY A 48 -5.63 4.42 32.69
N GLN A 49 -6.85 4.35 33.20
CA GLN A 49 -7.47 3.18 33.78
C GLN A 49 -8.19 2.37 32.71
N LYS A 50 -8.27 1.06 32.92
CA LYS A 50 -9.14 0.19 32.13
C LYS A 50 -10.59 0.55 32.45
N ILE A 51 -11.12 1.56 31.77
CA ILE A 51 -12.53 1.92 31.84
C ILE A 51 -13.31 0.80 31.18
N GLU A 52 -14.28 0.24 31.90
CA GLU A 52 -15.20 -0.74 31.34
C GLU A 52 -16.06 -0.11 30.24
N LEU A 53 -16.42 -0.87 29.21
CA LEU A 53 -17.11 -0.33 28.03
C LEU A 53 -18.45 0.34 28.40
N SER A 54 -19.13 -0.19 29.43
CA SER A 54 -20.37 0.35 29.97
C SER A 54 -20.19 1.72 30.63
N GLU A 55 -19.10 1.91 31.37
CA GLU A 55 -18.76 3.17 32.03
C GLU A 55 -18.37 4.23 31.00
N LEU A 56 -17.56 3.85 30.01
CA LEU A 56 -17.20 4.72 28.89
C LEU A 56 -18.45 5.22 28.15
N LEU A 57 -19.41 4.33 27.89
CA LEU A 57 -20.67 4.68 27.22
C LEU A 57 -21.55 5.61 28.09
N ALA A 58 -21.56 5.39 29.41
CA ALA A 58 -22.29 6.25 30.33
C ALA A 58 -21.69 7.67 30.37
N GLU A 59 -20.35 7.77 30.41
CA GLU A 59 -19.63 9.05 30.36
C GLU A 59 -19.82 9.75 29.01
N LEU A 60 -19.70 9.03 27.90
CA LEU A 60 -19.98 9.55 26.55
C LEU A 60 -21.36 10.16 26.45
N ARG A 61 -22.37 9.47 27.00
CA ARG A 61 -23.77 9.93 26.99
C ARG A 61 -24.01 11.10 27.95
N LYS A 62 -23.27 11.15 29.06
CA LYS A 62 -23.31 12.27 30.00
C LYS A 62 -22.68 13.52 29.39
N ALA A 63 -21.55 13.38 28.70
CA ALA A 63 -20.86 14.45 27.99
C ALA A 63 -21.60 14.90 26.73
N ASN A 64 -22.36 14.00 26.10
CA ASN A 64 -23.13 14.25 24.88
C ASN A 64 -24.60 13.85 25.09
N PRO A 65 -25.44 14.74 25.66
CA PRO A 65 -26.81 14.42 26.04
C PRO A 65 -27.71 14.06 24.86
N THR A 66 -27.41 14.61 23.68
CA THR A 66 -28.16 14.34 22.44
C THR A 66 -27.26 13.71 21.38
N VAL A 67 -27.88 12.94 20.47
CA VAL A 67 -27.20 12.37 19.30
C VAL A 67 -26.63 13.48 18.40
N ARG A 68 -27.29 14.63 18.33
CA ARG A 68 -26.81 15.79 17.56
C ARG A 68 -25.51 16.33 18.14
N ASP A 69 -25.42 16.47 19.46
CA ASP A 69 -24.21 16.97 20.13
C ASP A 69 -23.05 15.99 19.98
N PHE A 70 -23.32 14.69 20.14
CA PHE A 70 -22.33 13.63 19.88
C PHE A 70 -21.79 13.71 18.47
N LEU A 71 -22.65 13.78 17.44
CA LEU A 71 -22.22 13.85 16.05
C LEU A 71 -21.44 15.14 15.75
N ARG A 72 -21.84 16.28 16.34
CA ARG A 72 -21.11 17.55 16.19
C ARG A 72 -19.70 17.43 16.77
N ASN A 73 -19.59 16.96 18.02
CA ASN A 73 -18.31 16.86 18.72
C ASN A 73 -17.41 15.79 18.07
N LEU A 74 -17.98 14.66 17.61
CA LEU A 74 -17.25 13.64 16.85
C LEU A 74 -16.71 14.20 15.53
N ASN A 75 -17.50 15.00 14.82
CA ASN A 75 -17.06 15.62 13.57
C ASN A 75 -15.91 16.60 13.80
N VAL A 76 -15.96 17.40 14.86
CA VAL A 76 -14.85 18.29 15.24
C VAL A 76 -13.61 17.46 15.60
N ALA A 77 -13.77 16.44 16.45
CA ALA A 77 -12.65 15.63 16.92
C ALA A 77 -11.96 14.80 15.83
N THR A 78 -12.71 14.42 14.79
CA THR A 78 -12.20 13.65 13.64
C THR A 78 -11.85 14.50 12.41
N TYR A 79 -12.04 15.83 12.45
CA TYR A 79 -11.87 16.69 11.28
C TYR A 79 -10.44 16.62 10.71
N ASP A 80 -9.43 16.88 11.56
CA ASP A 80 -8.02 16.85 11.16
C ASP A 80 -7.57 15.45 10.77
N ASN A 81 -8.12 14.41 11.41
CA ASN A 81 -7.80 13.02 11.07
C ASN A 81 -8.30 12.62 9.69
N ARG A 82 -9.53 13.01 9.33
CA ARG A 82 -10.05 12.76 7.97
C ARG A 82 -9.19 13.44 6.92
N PHE A 83 -8.79 14.68 7.17
CA PHE A 83 -7.90 15.41 6.28
C PHE A 83 -6.52 14.73 6.15
N ARG A 84 -5.90 14.36 7.28
CA ARG A 84 -4.60 13.66 7.31
C ARG A 84 -4.66 12.31 6.60
N ILE A 85 -5.71 11.52 6.82
CA ILE A 85 -5.91 10.23 6.15
C ILE A 85 -6.00 10.45 4.64
N ASN A 86 -6.86 11.37 4.19
CA ASN A 86 -7.03 11.65 2.77
C ASN A 86 -5.73 12.12 2.11
N TRP A 87 -4.99 13.02 2.75
CA TRP A 87 -3.69 13.48 2.27
C TRP A 87 -2.67 12.34 2.18
N ASN A 88 -2.54 11.53 3.24
CA ASN A 88 -1.61 10.41 3.27
C ASN A 88 -1.93 9.38 2.19
N THR A 89 -3.20 9.03 2.00
CA THR A 89 -3.65 8.14 0.91
C THR A 89 -3.33 8.72 -0.47
N THR A 90 -3.57 10.02 -0.65
CA THR A 90 -3.25 10.72 -1.91
C THR A 90 -1.75 10.68 -2.19
N MET A 91 -0.91 10.97 -1.19
CA MET A 91 0.55 10.92 -1.34
C MET A 91 1.08 9.51 -1.59
N ILE A 92 0.59 8.50 -0.86
CA ILE A 92 0.98 7.11 -1.07
C ILE A 92 0.61 6.65 -2.48
N SER A 93 -0.60 6.97 -2.95
CA SER A 93 -1.03 6.60 -4.30
C SER A 93 -0.22 7.31 -5.38
N ALA A 94 0.10 8.59 -5.21
CA ALA A 94 0.99 9.33 -6.10
C ALA A 94 2.41 8.71 -6.12
N TYR A 95 2.95 8.38 -4.96
CA TYR A 95 4.25 7.74 -4.84
C TYR A 95 4.28 6.34 -5.49
N ALA A 96 3.25 5.52 -5.24
CA ALA A 96 3.11 4.21 -5.84
C ALA A 96 3.03 4.29 -7.37
N LYS A 97 2.26 5.25 -7.90
CA LYS A 97 2.20 5.54 -9.34
C LYS A 97 3.58 5.94 -9.88
N GLN A 98 4.27 6.86 -9.22
CA GLN A 98 5.60 7.31 -9.63
C GLN A 98 6.60 6.15 -9.67
N GLN A 99 6.58 5.28 -8.67
CA GLN A 99 7.45 4.12 -8.61
C GLN A 99 7.11 3.12 -9.73
N ALA A 100 5.83 2.87 -9.99
CA ALA A 100 5.39 2.01 -11.08
C ALA A 100 5.83 2.56 -12.45
N GLU A 101 5.69 3.87 -12.69
CA GLU A 101 6.17 4.51 -13.92
C GLU A 101 7.70 4.43 -14.05
N LYS A 102 8.43 4.58 -12.95
CA LYS A 102 9.89 4.45 -12.94
C LYS A 102 10.31 3.04 -13.32
N THR A 103 9.74 2.02 -12.67
CA THR A 103 9.99 0.61 -13.00
C THR A 103 9.59 0.30 -14.44
N TYR A 104 8.46 0.82 -14.92
CA TYR A 104 8.06 0.64 -16.31
C TYR A 104 9.10 1.21 -17.28
N ARG A 105 9.56 2.45 -17.05
CA ARG A 105 10.56 3.11 -17.91
C ARG A 105 11.92 2.42 -17.86
N GLN A 106 12.36 1.98 -16.69
CA GLN A 106 13.70 1.45 -16.48
C GLN A 106 13.83 -0.04 -16.81
N GLU A 107 12.79 -0.83 -16.57
CA GLU A 107 12.88 -2.29 -16.67
C GLU A 107 12.01 -2.86 -17.78
N LEU A 108 10.73 -2.48 -17.84
CA LEU A 108 9.78 -3.08 -18.79
C LEU A 108 9.97 -2.55 -20.21
N LYS A 109 10.08 -1.23 -20.39
CA LYS A 109 10.23 -0.58 -21.69
C LYS A 109 11.45 -1.12 -22.47
N PRO A 110 12.67 -1.17 -21.92
CA PRO A 110 13.82 -1.70 -22.68
C PRO A 110 13.69 -3.20 -22.98
N ARG A 111 13.11 -4.00 -22.07
CA ARG A 111 12.88 -5.43 -22.31
C ARG A 111 11.88 -5.66 -23.44
N LEU A 112 10.79 -4.90 -23.48
CA LEU A 112 9.80 -4.97 -24.56
C LEU A 112 10.37 -4.57 -25.92
N LEU A 113 11.22 -3.53 -25.95
CA LEU A 113 11.91 -3.13 -27.17
C LEU A 113 12.86 -4.23 -27.66
N GLY A 114 13.67 -4.81 -26.76
CA GLY A 114 14.57 -5.90 -27.13
C GLY A 114 13.85 -7.16 -27.63
N VAL A 115 12.71 -7.52 -27.01
CA VAL A 115 11.88 -8.64 -27.51
C VAL A 115 11.34 -8.35 -28.89
N ARG A 116 10.82 -7.12 -29.13
CA ARG A 116 10.31 -6.71 -30.44
C ARG A 116 11.40 -6.80 -31.52
N GLU A 117 12.59 -6.29 -31.23
CA GLU A 117 13.73 -6.35 -32.15
C GLU A 117 14.12 -7.78 -32.47
N ASN A 118 14.24 -8.65 -31.46
CA ASN A 118 14.56 -10.06 -31.65
C ASN A 118 13.53 -10.80 -32.52
N VAL A 119 12.24 -10.57 -32.28
CA VAL A 119 11.17 -11.16 -33.10
C VAL A 119 11.24 -10.64 -34.54
N SER A 120 11.49 -9.35 -34.73
CA SER A 120 11.64 -8.76 -36.07
C SER A 120 12.81 -9.38 -36.83
N THR A 121 13.96 -9.57 -36.18
CA THR A 121 15.15 -10.19 -36.79
C THR A 121 14.87 -11.65 -37.15
N GLN A 122 14.26 -12.43 -36.25
CA GLN A 122 13.92 -13.83 -36.51
C GLN A 122 12.92 -13.98 -37.66
N LEU A 123 11.92 -13.11 -37.76
CA LEU A 123 10.98 -13.10 -38.87
C LEU A 123 11.65 -12.75 -40.20
N HIS A 124 12.59 -11.80 -40.19
CA HIS A 124 13.37 -11.46 -41.37
C HIS A 124 14.23 -12.64 -41.83
N ASP A 125 14.92 -13.31 -40.91
CA ASP A 125 15.75 -14.50 -41.22
C ASP A 125 14.91 -15.63 -41.80
N VAL A 126 13.70 -15.87 -41.26
CA VAL A 126 12.76 -16.86 -41.80
C VAL A 126 12.30 -16.47 -43.21
N GLN A 127 12.01 -15.19 -43.44
CA GLN A 127 11.60 -14.69 -44.76
C GLN A 127 12.72 -14.84 -45.81
N VAL A 128 13.97 -14.53 -45.43
CA VAL A 128 15.14 -14.70 -46.30
C VAL A 128 15.35 -16.18 -46.64
N LYS A 129 15.34 -17.06 -45.63
CA LYS A 129 15.46 -18.51 -45.84
C LYS A 129 14.34 -19.08 -46.71
N ALA A 130 13.10 -18.59 -46.54
CA ALA A 130 11.97 -19.01 -47.37
C ALA A 130 12.12 -18.57 -48.83
N ARG A 131 12.66 -17.37 -49.08
CA ARG A 131 12.97 -16.89 -50.44
C ARG A 131 14.08 -17.71 -51.10
N ASP A 132 15.13 -18.06 -50.36
CA ASP A 132 16.22 -18.91 -50.85
C ASP A 132 15.78 -20.34 -51.17
N LEU A 133 14.87 -20.91 -50.36
CA LEU A 133 14.27 -22.20 -50.66
C LEU A 133 13.40 -22.15 -51.91
N LYS A 134 12.62 -21.07 -52.06
CA LYS A 134 11.78 -20.86 -53.25
C LYS A 134 12.61 -20.69 -54.52
N SER A 135 13.72 -19.94 -54.47
CA SER A 135 14.61 -19.76 -55.64
C SER A 135 15.30 -21.05 -56.04
N LYS A 136 15.70 -21.89 -55.07
CA LYS A 136 16.27 -23.23 -55.32
C LYS A 136 15.27 -24.27 -55.84
N LEU A 137 13.97 -24.07 -55.62
CA LEU A 137 12.89 -24.95 -56.13
C LEU A 137 12.40 -24.56 -57.52
N ILE A 138 12.67 -23.33 -57.96
CA ILE A 138 12.24 -22.79 -59.27
C ILE A 138 13.39 -22.83 -60.30
N ALA A 139 14.64 -23.00 -59.85
CA ALA A 139 15.80 -23.33 -60.68
C ALA A 139 15.91 -24.85 -60.92
#